data_AF-Q84E87-F1
#
_entry.id   AF-Q84E87-F1
#
_cell.length_a   1.000
_cell.length_b   1.000
_cell.length_c   1.000
_cell.angle_alpha   90.00
_cell.angle_beta   90.00
_cell.angle_gamma   90.00
#
_symmetry.space_group_name_H-M   'P 1'
#
loop_
_entity.id
_entity.type
_entity.pdbx_description
1 polymer ?
#
loop_
_entity_poly.entity_id
_entity_poly.type
_entity_poly.pdbx_seq_one_letter_code
_entity_poly.pdbx_strand_id
1 'polypeptide(L)'
;MDFMGFKVIDDACLTRLAGELVEFGCLVESIPAGELKDCGCRVQFTSPSGHRFELFAQKQVTGKWGLEEVNPGAWPRGLKGMRAQRFDHCLLYGDELDETLRLFTEVLGFTLAEQVLDGGTRIAQFLSLCMKAHDVAFILHPEKGRFHHASFFLETWEDVLRAADLISMT
;
A
#
# COMPACT_ATOMS: atom_id res chain seq x y z
N MET A 1 -9.36 9.10 -0.52
CA MET A 1 -8.19 8.56 0.19
C MET A 1 -7.14 9.65 0.19
N ASP A 2 -6.56 9.99 1.33
CA ASP A 2 -5.63 11.13 1.42
C ASP A 2 -4.26 10.79 0.85
N PHE A 3 -3.71 9.63 1.23
CA PHE A 3 -2.51 9.02 0.66
C PHE A 3 -2.41 7.51 0.99
N MET A 4 -1.53 6.79 0.29
CA MET A 4 -1.06 5.45 0.67
C MET A 4 0.45 5.50 0.98
N GLY A 5 0.86 4.92 2.11
CA GLY A 5 2.24 4.97 2.57
C GLY A 5 3.03 3.69 2.34
N PHE A 6 4.27 3.79 1.84
CA PHE A 6 5.22 2.68 1.78
C PHE A 6 6.42 2.94 2.68
N LYS A 7 6.75 1.94 3.51
CA LYS A 7 7.96 1.99 4.32
C LYS A 7 9.17 1.61 3.47
N VAL A 8 10.17 2.48 3.42
CA VAL A 8 11.47 2.20 2.79
C VAL A 8 12.47 1.67 3.82
N ILE A 9 13.59 1.13 3.33
CA ILE A 9 14.58 0.43 4.16
C ILE A 9 15.22 1.36 5.19
N ASP A 10 15.61 2.56 4.77
CA ASP A 10 16.31 3.56 5.60
C ASP A 10 16.17 4.99 5.02
N ASP A 11 16.72 5.97 5.75
CA ASP A 11 16.68 7.38 5.37
C ASP A 11 17.50 7.69 4.10
N ALA A 12 18.52 6.88 3.80
CA ALA A 12 19.31 7.01 2.58
C ALA A 12 18.49 6.60 1.35
N CYS A 13 17.75 5.50 1.44
CA CYS A 13 16.79 5.07 0.43
C CYS A 13 15.67 6.10 0.24
N LEU A 14 15.16 6.69 1.33
CA LEU A 14 14.16 7.75 1.26
C LEU A 14 14.67 8.96 0.46
N THR A 15 15.90 9.40 0.75
CA THR A 15 16.53 10.54 0.06
C THR A 15 16.78 10.25 -1.41
N ARG A 16 17.29 9.06 -1.73
CA ARG A 16 17.53 8.63 -3.12
C ARG A 16 16.24 8.60 -3.93
N LEU A 17 15.20 7.93 -3.41
CA LEU A 17 13.91 7.83 -4.10
C LEU A 17 13.24 9.19 -4.27
N ALA A 18 13.40 10.12 -3.31
CA ALA A 18 12.92 11.49 -3.49
C ALA A 18 13.54 12.18 -4.71
N GLY A 19 14.85 12.01 -4.92
CA GLY A 19 15.55 12.52 -6.10
C GLY A 19 15.06 11.86 -7.40
N GLU A 20 14.99 10.53 -7.42
CA GLU A 20 14.55 9.77 -8.59
C GLU A 20 13.09 10.07 -8.98
N LEU A 21 12.22 10.33 -7.99
CA LEU A 21 10.84 10.78 -8.22
C LEU A 21 10.80 12.16 -8.91
N VAL A 22 11.66 13.08 -8.50
CA VAL A 22 11.78 14.40 -9.17
C VAL A 22 12.31 14.23 -10.59
N GLU A 23 13.33 13.39 -10.79
CA GLU A 23 13.90 13.09 -12.12
C GLU A 23 12.88 12.43 -13.07
N PHE A 24 12.02 11.57 -12.54
CA PHE A 24 10.90 10.98 -13.28
C PHE A 24 9.83 12.02 -13.67
N GLY A 25 9.76 13.16 -12.96
CA GLY A 25 8.83 14.25 -13.22
C GLY A 25 7.65 14.33 -12.25
N CYS A 26 7.69 13.60 -11.12
CA CYS A 26 6.68 13.75 -10.07
C CYS A 26 6.85 15.08 -9.32
N LEU A 27 5.72 15.66 -8.90
CA LEU A 27 5.73 16.69 -7.87
C LEU A 27 6.02 16.03 -6.52
N VAL A 28 7.11 16.43 -5.87
CA VAL A 28 7.57 15.86 -4.60
C VAL A 28 7.57 16.91 -3.49
N GLU A 29 7.01 16.56 -2.34
CA GLU A 29 6.98 17.39 -1.14
C GLU A 29 7.62 16.65 0.04
N SER A 30 8.41 17.35 0.85
CA SER A 30 8.93 16.80 2.11
C SER A 30 8.00 17.17 3.27
N ILE A 31 7.56 16.16 4.00
CA ILE A 31 6.72 16.30 5.18
C ILE A 31 7.59 16.10 6.43
N PRO A 32 7.59 17.05 7.39
CA PRO A 32 8.44 16.96 8.58
C PRO A 32 8.03 15.80 9.50
N ALA A 33 9.01 15.31 10.28
CA ALA A 33 8.76 14.30 11.30
C ALA A 33 7.73 14.77 12.34
N GLY A 34 6.90 13.84 12.82
CA GLY A 34 5.87 14.13 13.82
C GLY A 34 4.58 14.74 13.28
N GLU A 35 4.50 15.11 12.00
CA GLU A 35 3.24 15.52 11.37
C GLU A 35 2.23 14.36 11.37
N LEU A 36 2.67 13.15 11.02
CA LEU A 36 1.92 11.92 11.29
C LEU A 36 2.42 11.33 12.59
N LYS A 37 1.48 11.04 13.49
CA LYS A 37 1.78 10.47 14.80
C LYS A 37 2.73 9.27 14.69
N ASP A 38 3.77 9.32 15.52
CA ASP A 38 4.79 8.29 15.67
C ASP A 38 5.53 7.95 14.35
N CYS A 39 5.55 8.88 13.39
CA CYS A 39 6.22 8.72 12.09
C CYS A 39 7.37 9.73 11.95
N GLY A 40 8.46 9.30 11.31
CA GLY A 40 9.55 10.18 10.90
C GLY A 40 9.14 11.12 9.77
N CYS A 41 10.14 11.77 9.16
CA CYS A 41 9.91 12.55 7.96
C CYS A 41 9.41 11.65 6.82
N ARG A 42 8.68 12.25 5.89
CA ARG A 42 8.08 11.54 4.77
C ARG A 42 8.29 12.32 3.48
N VAL A 43 8.31 11.60 2.38
CA VAL A 43 8.38 12.17 1.03
C VAL A 43 7.07 11.84 0.35
N GLN A 44 6.31 12.86 -0.02
CA GLN A 44 5.03 12.71 -0.68
C GLN A 44 5.15 13.00 -2.17
N PHE A 45 4.46 12.23 -3.00
CA PHE A 45 4.37 12.47 -4.43
C PHE A 45 3.00 12.07 -4.99
N THR A 46 2.67 12.56 -6.18
CA THR A 46 1.45 12.18 -6.91
C THR A 46 1.80 11.30 -8.10
N SER A 47 1.19 10.12 -8.21
CA SER A 47 1.35 9.22 -9.36
C SER A 47 0.66 9.76 -10.62
N PRO A 48 1.01 9.27 -11.82
CA PRO A 48 0.30 9.61 -13.06
C PRO A 48 -1.22 9.35 -12.98
N SER A 49 -1.63 8.26 -12.32
CA SER A 49 -3.04 7.94 -12.03
C SER A 49 -3.73 8.88 -11.03
N GLY A 50 -3.02 9.89 -10.50
CA GLY A 50 -3.56 10.94 -9.63
C GLY A 50 -3.62 10.61 -8.14
N HIS A 51 -3.00 9.52 -7.69
CA HIS A 51 -3.00 9.14 -6.27
C HIS A 51 -1.79 9.72 -5.56
N ARG A 52 -2.00 10.20 -4.33
CA ARG A 52 -0.91 10.62 -3.45
C ARG A 52 -0.31 9.41 -2.73
N PHE A 53 1.01 9.31 -2.78
CA PHE A 53 1.79 8.31 -2.08
C PHE A 53 2.79 8.97 -1.15
N GLU A 54 3.11 8.31 -0.05
CA GLU A 54 4.13 8.76 0.89
C GLU A 54 5.17 7.66 1.14
N LEU A 55 6.44 8.01 1.06
CA LEU A 55 7.56 7.16 1.47
C LEU A 55 8.03 7.60 2.85
N PHE A 56 8.32 6.64 3.73
CA PHE A 56 8.88 6.91 5.06
C PHE A 56 9.83 5.79 5.48
N ALA A 57 10.88 6.12 6.23
CA ALA A 57 11.81 5.12 6.76
C ALA A 57 11.52 4.79 8.24
N GLN A 58 11.22 5.81 9.02
CA GLN A 58 11.09 5.71 10.47
C GLN A 58 9.62 5.71 10.90
N LYS A 59 9.23 4.76 11.74
CA LYS A 59 7.93 4.72 12.42
C LYS A 59 8.06 3.95 13.73
N GLN A 60 7.47 4.46 14.81
CA GLN A 60 7.50 3.79 16.11
C GLN A 60 6.82 2.42 16.01
N VAL A 61 7.48 1.41 16.55
CA VAL A 61 6.91 0.07 16.71
C VAL A 61 6.23 0.03 18.08
N THR A 62 4.90 -0.03 18.08
CA THR A 62 4.10 -0.01 19.32
C THR A 62 3.94 -1.39 19.97
N GLY A 63 4.59 -2.43 19.43
CA GLY A 63 4.51 -3.81 19.91
C GLY A 63 3.41 -4.64 19.25
N LYS A 64 3.27 -5.91 19.68
CA LYS A 64 2.44 -6.96 19.06
C LYS A 64 1.10 -7.20 19.80
N TRP A 65 0.44 -6.14 20.26
CA TRP A 65 -0.91 -6.16 20.87
C TRP A 65 -1.16 -7.31 21.87
N GLY A 66 -0.35 -7.37 22.93
CA GLY A 66 -0.51 -8.40 23.99
C GLY A 66 0.28 -9.69 23.75
N LEU A 67 1.11 -9.73 22.70
CA LEU A 67 2.18 -10.72 22.56
C LEU A 67 3.51 -10.16 23.06
N GLU A 68 4.29 -11.02 23.72
CA GLU A 68 5.67 -10.74 24.09
C GLU A 68 6.58 -10.71 22.85
N GLU A 69 7.74 -10.07 22.97
CA GLU A 69 8.73 -10.03 21.88
C GLU A 69 9.29 -11.43 21.58
N VAL A 70 9.41 -12.27 22.63
CA VAL A 70 9.92 -13.63 22.58
C VAL A 70 8.75 -14.61 22.46
N ASN A 71 8.88 -15.57 21.54
CA ASN A 71 7.94 -16.69 21.37
C ASN A 71 7.75 -17.45 22.70
N PRO A 72 6.53 -17.98 23.03
CA PRO A 72 5.69 -18.75 22.12
C PRO A 72 4.27 -18.20 21.89
N GLY A 73 4.00 -16.94 22.23
CA GLY A 73 2.67 -16.36 22.00
C GLY A 73 2.28 -16.37 20.52
N ALA A 74 1.32 -17.23 20.15
CA ALA A 74 0.97 -17.46 18.76
C ALA A 74 0.07 -16.35 18.16
N TRP A 75 -0.90 -15.85 18.92
CA TRP A 75 -1.79 -14.75 18.52
C TRP A 75 -2.35 -13.99 19.74
N PRO A 76 -2.71 -12.69 19.59
CA PRO A 76 -3.38 -11.95 20.65
C PRO A 76 -4.68 -12.63 21.11
N ARG A 77 -4.89 -12.70 22.43
CA ARG A 77 -6.13 -13.25 23.01
C ARG A 77 -7.24 -12.19 23.02
N GLY A 78 -8.49 -12.65 22.99
CA GLY A 78 -9.66 -11.78 23.17
C GLY A 78 -9.98 -10.87 21.98
N LEU A 79 -9.44 -11.15 20.79
CA LEU A 79 -9.78 -10.44 19.56
C LEU A 79 -11.30 -10.55 19.27
N LYS A 80 -11.91 -9.44 18.89
CA LYS A 80 -13.35 -9.31 18.58
C LYS A 80 -13.55 -8.95 17.11
N GLY A 81 -14.79 -9.11 16.63
CA GLY A 81 -15.17 -8.76 15.25
C GLY A 81 -14.48 -9.66 14.23
N MET A 82 -14.04 -9.05 13.12
CA MET A 82 -13.45 -9.75 11.97
C MET A 82 -12.00 -10.18 12.18
N ARG A 83 -11.30 -9.63 13.19
CA ARG A 83 -9.92 -10.02 13.56
C ARG A 83 -8.88 -9.83 12.44
N ALA A 84 -8.99 -8.73 11.69
CA ALA A 84 -7.97 -8.30 10.72
C ALA A 84 -6.57 -8.24 11.36
N GLN A 85 -5.59 -8.87 10.72
CA GLN A 85 -4.23 -8.99 11.28
C GLN A 85 -3.31 -7.85 10.87
N ARG A 86 -3.38 -7.45 9.60
CA ARG A 86 -2.56 -6.38 9.03
C ARG A 86 -3.24 -5.77 7.82
N PHE A 87 -2.84 -4.56 7.49
CA PHE A 87 -3.07 -4.00 6.16
C PHE A 87 -2.42 -4.92 5.11
N ASP A 88 -3.11 -5.15 3.99
CA ASP A 88 -2.63 -6.03 2.93
C ASP A 88 -2.25 -5.28 1.67
N HIS A 89 -3.20 -4.55 1.08
CA HIS A 89 -3.01 -3.75 -0.13
C HIS A 89 -4.14 -2.73 -0.33
N CYS A 90 -3.94 -1.80 -1.25
CA CYS A 90 -5.03 -1.03 -1.85
C CYS A 90 -5.16 -1.39 -3.33
N LEU A 91 -6.40 -1.34 -3.83
CA LEU A 91 -6.67 -1.21 -5.25
C LEU A 91 -7.17 0.21 -5.53
N LEU A 92 -6.63 0.78 -6.59
CA LEU A 92 -6.82 2.17 -6.97
C LEU A 92 -7.37 2.26 -8.40
N TYR A 93 -8.22 3.26 -8.63
CA TYR A 93 -8.83 3.55 -9.92
C TYR A 93 -8.25 4.83 -10.48
N GLY A 94 -7.76 4.77 -11.71
CA GLY A 94 -7.26 5.94 -12.42
C GLY A 94 -6.96 5.63 -13.87
N ASP A 95 -6.56 6.64 -14.60
CA ASP A 95 -6.04 6.54 -15.95
C ASP A 95 -4.50 6.37 -15.91
N GLU A 96 -3.84 6.52 -17.07
CA GLU A 96 -2.38 6.54 -17.19
C GLU A 96 -1.71 5.30 -16.56
N LEU A 97 -2.28 4.11 -16.82
CA LEU A 97 -1.77 2.85 -16.27
C LEU A 97 -0.34 2.57 -16.74
N ASP A 98 0.00 2.87 -17.99
CA ASP A 98 1.35 2.67 -18.54
C ASP A 98 2.40 3.53 -17.82
N GLU A 99 2.16 4.83 -17.67
CA GLU A 99 3.09 5.70 -16.93
C GLU A 99 3.12 5.39 -15.44
N THR A 100 1.97 4.99 -14.86
CA THR A 100 1.94 4.50 -13.47
C THR A 100 2.76 3.22 -13.33
N LEU A 101 2.72 2.30 -14.29
CA LEU A 101 3.56 1.12 -14.28
C LEU A 101 5.04 1.50 -14.29
N ARG A 102 5.44 2.38 -15.23
CA ARG A 102 6.83 2.85 -15.35
C ARG A 102 7.34 3.48 -14.06
N LEU A 103 6.56 4.37 -13.43
CA LEU A 103 6.91 4.94 -12.14
C LEU A 103 7.18 3.86 -11.09
N PHE A 104 6.28 2.88 -10.98
CA PHE A 104 6.40 1.86 -9.95
C PHE A 104 7.54 0.87 -10.21
N THR A 105 7.82 0.52 -11.47
CA THR A 105 8.86 -0.45 -11.82
C THR A 105 10.25 0.17 -11.97
N GLU A 106 10.34 1.35 -12.59
CA GLU A 106 11.63 2.01 -12.90
C GLU A 106 12.18 2.78 -11.69
N VAL A 107 11.31 3.36 -10.85
CA VAL A 107 11.72 4.18 -9.68
C VAL A 107 11.52 3.44 -8.37
N LEU A 108 10.29 2.97 -8.12
CA LEU A 108 9.93 2.42 -6.80
C LEU A 108 10.35 0.94 -6.62
N GLY A 109 10.85 0.29 -7.67
CA GLY A 109 11.38 -1.08 -7.60
C GLY A 109 10.33 -2.19 -7.51
N PHE A 110 9.08 -1.91 -7.87
CA PHE A 110 8.04 -2.94 -7.93
C PHE A 110 8.24 -3.86 -9.14
N THR A 111 7.71 -5.07 -9.03
CA THR A 111 7.56 -6.01 -10.15
C THR A 111 6.10 -6.10 -10.55
N LEU A 112 5.83 -6.14 -11.86
CA LEU A 112 4.51 -6.46 -12.40
C LEU A 112 4.26 -7.96 -12.24
N ALA A 113 3.37 -8.31 -11.30
CA ALA A 113 3.02 -9.70 -11.04
C ALA A 113 1.98 -10.21 -12.04
N GLU A 114 0.89 -9.45 -12.20
CA GLU A 114 -0.22 -9.79 -13.10
C GLU A 114 -0.77 -8.54 -13.80
N GLN A 115 -1.40 -8.74 -14.97
CA GLN A 115 -2.07 -7.69 -15.71
C GLN A 115 -3.26 -8.23 -16.51
N VAL A 116 -4.21 -7.36 -16.83
CA VAL A 116 -5.33 -7.67 -17.74
C VAL A 116 -5.24 -6.72 -18.94
N LEU A 117 -5.35 -7.29 -20.14
CA LEU A 117 -5.33 -6.57 -21.40
C LEU A 117 -6.68 -6.71 -22.11
N ASP A 118 -7.20 -5.61 -22.66
CA ASP A 118 -8.31 -5.59 -23.59
C ASP A 118 -7.84 -5.00 -24.93
N GLY A 119 -7.81 -5.83 -25.99
CA GLY A 119 -7.33 -5.40 -27.31
C GLY A 119 -5.90 -4.84 -27.33
N GLY A 120 -5.05 -5.24 -26.38
CA GLY A 120 -3.69 -4.72 -26.20
C GLY A 120 -3.58 -3.52 -25.27
N THR A 121 -4.69 -2.93 -24.85
CA THR A 121 -4.74 -1.86 -23.84
C THR A 121 -4.72 -2.48 -22.45
N ARG A 122 -3.84 -2.01 -21.55
CA ARG A 122 -3.85 -2.48 -20.16
C ARG A 122 -5.02 -1.87 -19.39
N ILE A 123 -5.89 -2.73 -18.86
CA ILE A 123 -7.05 -2.31 -18.06
C ILE A 123 -6.89 -2.63 -16.56
N ALA A 124 -5.94 -3.50 -16.20
CA ALA A 124 -5.57 -3.75 -14.80
C ALA A 124 -4.09 -4.12 -14.67
N GLN A 125 -3.47 -3.73 -13.56
CA GLN A 125 -2.08 -4.10 -13.21
C GLN A 125 -1.93 -4.31 -11.70
N PHE A 126 -1.20 -5.37 -11.35
CA PHE A 126 -0.98 -5.82 -9.98
C PHE A 126 0.53 -5.83 -9.71
N LEU A 127 0.97 -5.03 -8.74
CA LEU A 127 2.38 -4.72 -8.51
C LEU A 127 2.81 -5.18 -7.12
N SER A 128 3.97 -5.82 -7.02
CA SER A 128 4.50 -6.37 -5.77
C SER A 128 5.95 -5.95 -5.53
N LEU A 129 6.30 -5.73 -4.26
CA LEU A 129 7.68 -5.54 -3.79
C LEU A 129 8.28 -6.83 -3.22
N CYS A 130 7.50 -7.90 -3.08
CA CYS A 130 7.92 -9.14 -2.44
C CYS A 130 7.16 -10.34 -3.02
N MET A 131 6.93 -11.38 -2.21
CA MET A 131 6.29 -12.64 -2.60
C MET A 131 4.77 -12.61 -2.48
N LYS A 132 4.17 -11.44 -2.18
CA LYS A 132 2.71 -11.27 -2.24
C LYS A 132 2.26 -11.20 -3.69
N ALA A 133 1.00 -11.56 -3.96
CA ALA A 133 0.38 -11.35 -5.26
C ALA A 133 0.49 -9.87 -5.69
N HIS A 134 0.17 -8.95 -4.78
CA HIS A 134 0.40 -7.51 -4.95
C HIS A 134 0.43 -6.76 -3.62
N ASP A 135 1.16 -5.65 -3.62
CA ASP A 135 1.15 -4.61 -2.59
C ASP A 135 0.21 -3.45 -2.98
N VAL A 136 0.04 -3.22 -4.28
CA VAL A 136 -0.88 -2.22 -4.85
C VAL A 136 -1.37 -2.68 -6.22
N ALA A 137 -2.60 -2.34 -6.55
CA ALA A 137 -3.18 -2.61 -7.86
C ALA A 137 -3.83 -1.34 -8.44
N PHE A 138 -3.84 -1.25 -9.77
CA PHE A 138 -4.50 -0.17 -10.50
C PHE A 138 -5.43 -0.75 -11.56
N ILE A 139 -6.66 -0.26 -11.61
CA ILE A 139 -7.62 -0.55 -12.69
C ILE A 139 -7.93 0.74 -13.45
N LEU A 140 -8.03 0.62 -14.78
CA LEU A 140 -8.34 1.73 -15.67
C LEU A 140 -9.71 2.33 -15.33
N HIS A 141 -9.72 3.64 -15.10
CA HIS A 141 -10.93 4.41 -14.83
C HIS A 141 -10.79 5.83 -15.40
N PRO A 142 -11.86 6.43 -15.99
CA PRO A 142 -11.76 7.76 -16.59
C PRO A 142 -11.39 8.88 -15.61
N GLU A 143 -11.81 8.75 -14.35
CA GLU A 143 -11.44 9.69 -13.29
C GLU A 143 -10.15 9.24 -12.59
N LYS A 144 -9.20 10.17 -12.47
CA LYS A 144 -7.97 10.06 -11.67
C LYS A 144 -8.25 9.96 -10.17
N GLY A 145 -7.34 9.31 -9.44
CA GLY A 145 -7.27 9.39 -7.97
C GLY A 145 -8.43 8.74 -7.23
N ARG A 146 -9.18 7.83 -7.86
CA ARG A 146 -10.36 7.20 -7.27
C ARG A 146 -9.93 6.00 -6.42
N PHE A 147 -10.43 5.94 -5.20
CA PHE A 147 -10.19 4.81 -4.31
C PHE A 147 -11.18 3.68 -4.63
N HIS A 148 -10.67 2.47 -4.94
CA HIS A 148 -11.54 1.30 -5.10
C HIS A 148 -11.71 0.58 -3.77
N HIS A 149 -10.62 0.11 -3.14
CA HIS A 149 -10.69 -0.57 -1.85
C HIS A 149 -9.35 -0.61 -1.12
N ALA A 150 -9.43 -0.87 0.18
CA ALA A 150 -8.30 -1.25 1.03
C ALA A 150 -8.62 -2.63 1.62
N SER A 151 -7.66 -3.53 1.51
CA SER A 151 -7.78 -4.92 1.95
C SER A 151 -6.99 -5.14 3.23
N PHE A 152 -7.54 -5.97 4.11
CA PHE A 152 -6.90 -6.40 5.33
C PHE A 152 -6.81 -7.92 5.34
N PHE A 153 -5.68 -8.43 5.80
CA PHE A 153 -5.40 -9.86 5.81
C PHE A 153 -6.15 -10.57 6.95
N LEU A 154 -6.78 -11.70 6.62
CA LEU A 154 -7.36 -12.68 7.54
C LEU A 154 -6.64 -14.02 7.33
N GLU A 155 -6.48 -14.81 8.40
CA GLU A 155 -5.60 -15.99 8.37
C GLU A 155 -6.15 -17.09 7.46
N THR A 156 -7.45 -17.34 7.56
CA THR A 156 -8.07 -18.48 6.89
C THR A 156 -9.31 -18.06 6.11
N TRP A 157 -9.73 -18.94 5.21
CA TRP A 157 -10.98 -18.79 4.49
C TRP A 157 -12.20 -18.74 5.44
N GLU A 158 -12.18 -19.53 6.51
CA GLU A 158 -13.23 -19.50 7.52
C GLU A 158 -13.32 -18.15 8.24
N ASP A 159 -12.20 -17.47 8.48
CA ASP A 159 -12.22 -16.11 9.02
C ASP A 159 -12.89 -15.11 8.07
N VAL A 160 -12.69 -15.26 6.76
CA VAL A 160 -13.37 -14.46 5.73
C VAL A 160 -14.88 -14.71 5.73
N LEU A 161 -15.30 -15.97 5.77
CA LEU A 161 -16.73 -16.33 5.85
C LEU A 161 -17.37 -15.79 7.12
N ARG A 162 -16.71 -15.92 8.27
CA ARG A 162 -17.18 -15.35 9.54
C ARG A 162 -17.30 -13.83 9.46
N ALA A 163 -16.37 -13.15 8.80
CA ALA A 163 -16.46 -11.70 8.60
C ALA A 163 -17.69 -11.34 7.76
N ALA A 164 -18.00 -12.11 6.71
CA ALA A 164 -19.23 -11.93 5.92
C ALA A 164 -20.51 -12.14 6.75
N ASP A 165 -20.56 -13.20 7.57
CA ASP A 165 -21.68 -13.44 8.49
C ASP A 165 -21.89 -12.24 9.41
N LEU A 166 -20.83 -11.74 10.05
CA LEU A 166 -20.90 -10.56 10.94
C LEU A 166 -21.42 -9.29 10.24
N ILE A 167 -21.16 -9.11 8.94
CA ILE A 167 -21.68 -7.97 8.16
C ILE A 167 -23.17 -8.15 7.88
N SER A 168 -23.58 -9.38 7.56
CA SER A 168 -24.95 -9.71 7.17
C SER A 168 -25.91 -9.94 8.34
N MET A 169 -25.38 -10.16 9.54
CA MET A 169 -26.16 -10.32 10.77
C MET A 169 -26.82 -9.00 11.16
N THR A 170 -28.00 -8.74 10.59
CA THR A 170 -28.96 -7.71 11.03
C THR A 170 -29.90 -8.27 12.08
#